data_AF-A0A6P7GJE7-F1
#
_entry.id   AF-A0A6P7GJE7-F1
#
_cell.length_a   1.000
_cell.length_b   1.000
_cell.length_c   1.000
_cell.angle_alpha   90.00
_cell.angle_beta   90.00
_cell.angle_gamma   90.00
#
_symmetry.space_group_name_H-M   'P 1'
#
loop_
_entity.id
_entity.type
_entity.pdbx_description
1 polymer ?
#
loop_
_entity_poly.entity_id
_entity_poly.type
_entity_poly.pdbx_seq_one_letter_code
_entity_poly.pdbx_strand_id
1 'polypeptide(L)'
;MESIPEGYEYSIINQSSFRIKLHSKEEVEKWVHDLEQKTKVTYRITKTFSVGSVRPVNIFKRIYHCHFNTRKEDTQSSRSRNTNCAHQMFIKIERKLAKPKLPGHSSLIANWPCVIEFKNDHNHTILSAAALRYRPIGDAAKNRFLELFEHGHNASSAYHTYCVEMMVHYGDAYDNYVSDRCFFPTKNDVQNLWKANFKKSYGERSGKNMLIYLEKYLEEQEKNHGILYKVSCVQDNYPVAMHCAFKYTGVSSKNKKQAVIRRGKKYPYNQHLYRDVKLP
;
A
#
# COMPACT_ATOMS: atom_id res chain seq x y z
N MET A 1 -3.76 0.46 -30.79
CA MET A 1 -4.14 1.61 -29.95
C MET A 1 -4.68 1.04 -28.65
N GLU A 2 -4.02 1.30 -27.52
CA GLU A 2 -4.57 0.91 -26.22
C GLU A 2 -5.93 1.62 -26.03
N SER A 3 -6.91 0.92 -25.48
CA SER A 3 -8.24 1.47 -25.31
C SER A 3 -8.20 2.65 -24.34
N ILE A 4 -8.44 3.86 -24.85
CA ILE A 4 -8.44 5.10 -24.07
C ILE A 4 -9.51 5.00 -22.95
N PRO A 5 -9.24 5.47 -21.72
CA PRO A 5 -10.23 5.50 -20.64
C PRO A 5 -11.53 6.23 -21.03
N GLU A 6 -12.64 5.81 -20.44
CA GLU A 6 -13.94 6.45 -20.67
C GLU A 6 -14.00 7.84 -20.01
N GLY A 7 -14.89 8.70 -20.50
CA GLY A 7 -15.09 10.05 -19.94
C GLY A 7 -14.07 11.08 -20.39
N TYR A 8 -13.17 10.74 -21.30
CA TYR A 8 -12.21 11.66 -21.89
C TYR A 8 -12.52 11.93 -23.36
N GLU A 9 -12.70 13.20 -23.71
CA GLU A 9 -12.73 13.59 -25.11
C GLU A 9 -11.30 13.61 -25.67
N TYR A 10 -11.13 13.18 -26.91
CA TYR A 10 -9.82 13.20 -27.58
C TYR A 10 -9.94 13.46 -29.08
N SER A 11 -8.86 13.96 -29.66
CA SER A 11 -8.69 14.15 -31.10
C SER A 11 -7.53 13.29 -31.58
N ILE A 12 -7.78 12.33 -32.45
CA ILE A 12 -6.75 11.45 -33.01
C ILE A 12 -5.81 12.27 -33.90
N ILE A 13 -4.50 12.08 -33.76
CA ILE A 13 -3.50 12.60 -34.69
C ILE A 13 -3.10 11.50 -35.67
N ASN A 14 -2.76 10.31 -35.15
CA ASN A 14 -2.44 9.12 -35.91
C ASN A 14 -2.69 7.85 -35.07
N GLN A 15 -2.27 6.68 -35.55
CA GLN A 15 -2.53 5.40 -34.89
C GLN A 15 -1.92 5.27 -33.47
N SER A 16 -0.85 6.00 -33.18
CA SER A 16 -0.12 5.92 -31.91
C SER A 16 -0.14 7.21 -31.10
N SER A 17 -0.82 8.26 -31.57
CA SER A 17 -0.87 9.54 -30.88
C SER A 17 -2.19 10.28 -31.06
N PHE A 18 -2.57 11.00 -30.01
CA PHE A 18 -3.80 11.79 -29.96
C PHE A 18 -3.61 12.98 -29.03
N ARG A 19 -4.54 13.94 -29.12
CA ARG A 19 -4.64 15.06 -28.19
C ARG A 19 -5.84 14.89 -27.27
N ILE A 20 -5.71 15.42 -26.05
CA ILE A 20 -6.71 15.33 -24.99
C ILE A 20 -6.79 16.67 -24.24
N LYS A 21 -7.96 16.96 -23.66
CA LYS A 21 -8.23 18.16 -22.84
C LYS A 21 -7.69 18.01 -21.41
N LEU A 22 -6.36 17.94 -21.27
CA LEU A 22 -5.68 17.93 -19.97
C LEU A 22 -4.76 19.15 -19.85
N HIS A 23 -4.92 19.92 -18.78
CA HIS A 23 -4.29 21.22 -18.59
C HIS A 23 -3.27 21.22 -17.45
N SER A 24 -3.32 20.23 -16.56
CA SER A 24 -2.49 20.16 -15.37
C SER A 24 -1.75 18.83 -15.23
N LYS A 25 -0.74 18.79 -14.37
CA LYS A 25 0.00 17.58 -14.04
C LYS A 25 -0.93 16.57 -13.36
N GLU A 26 -1.80 17.05 -12.48
CA GLU A 26 -2.72 16.28 -11.66
C GLU A 26 -3.75 15.55 -12.54
N GLU A 27 -4.28 16.25 -13.55
CA GLU A 27 -5.17 15.66 -14.55
C GLU A 27 -4.47 14.57 -15.38
N VAL A 28 -3.20 14.78 -15.75
CA VAL A 28 -2.40 13.75 -16.43
C VAL A 28 -2.15 12.56 -15.53
N GLU A 29 -1.81 12.77 -14.26
CA GLU A 29 -1.57 11.67 -13.31
C GLU A 29 -2.84 10.86 -13.07
N LYS A 30 -4.01 11.52 -12.99
CA LYS A 30 -5.31 10.85 -12.96
C LYS A 30 -5.58 10.06 -14.24
N TRP A 31 -5.40 10.67 -15.41
CA TRP A 31 -5.62 9.99 -16.69
C TRP A 31 -4.73 8.75 -16.86
N VAL A 32 -3.45 8.85 -16.44
CA VAL A 32 -2.54 7.69 -16.44
C VAL A 32 -3.08 6.62 -15.49
N HIS A 33 -3.52 6.97 -14.28
CA HIS A 33 -4.13 6.00 -13.37
C HIS A 33 -5.33 5.29 -13.99
N ASP A 34 -6.24 6.03 -14.63
CA ASP A 34 -7.43 5.47 -15.27
C ASP A 34 -7.06 4.56 -16.46
N LEU A 35 -6.00 4.91 -17.21
CA LEU A 35 -5.42 4.04 -18.24
C LEU A 35 -4.89 2.75 -17.63
N GLU A 36 -4.14 2.82 -16.53
CA GLU A 36 -3.61 1.62 -15.85
C GLU A 36 -4.71 0.71 -15.32
N GLN A 37 -5.85 1.27 -14.87
CA GLN A 37 -7.00 0.47 -14.45
C GLN A 37 -7.66 -0.23 -15.63
N LYS A 38 -7.81 0.47 -16.77
CA LYS A 38 -8.46 -0.07 -17.97
C LYS A 38 -7.60 -1.12 -18.67
N THR A 39 -6.32 -0.86 -18.88
CA THR A 39 -5.42 -1.73 -19.64
C THR A 39 -4.75 -2.80 -18.76
N LYS A 40 -4.79 -2.63 -17.43
CA LYS A 40 -4.03 -3.42 -16.44
C LYS A 40 -2.51 -3.32 -16.60
N VAL A 41 -2.02 -2.42 -17.45
CA VAL A 41 -0.58 -2.14 -17.63
C VAL A 41 -0.15 -1.10 -16.61
N THR A 42 0.90 -1.38 -15.85
CA THR A 42 1.52 -0.37 -14.97
C THR A 42 2.68 0.33 -15.65
N TYR A 43 2.69 1.65 -15.59
CA TYR A 43 3.69 2.53 -16.12
C TYR A 43 4.60 3.09 -15.00
N ARG A 44 5.88 3.20 -15.29
CA ARG A 44 6.88 3.83 -14.41
C ARG A 44 7.46 5.04 -15.11
N ILE A 45 7.81 6.05 -14.33
CA ILE A 45 8.37 7.29 -14.86
C ILE A 45 9.81 7.01 -15.30
N THR A 46 10.10 7.18 -16.59
CA THR A 46 11.47 7.13 -17.13
C THR A 46 12.19 8.45 -16.91
N LYS A 47 11.51 9.55 -17.25
CA LYS A 47 12.13 10.88 -17.26
C LYS A 47 11.09 11.95 -17.01
N THR A 48 11.38 12.82 -16.06
CA THR A 48 10.72 14.11 -15.86
C THR A 48 11.55 15.21 -16.49
N PHE A 49 10.90 16.23 -17.05
CA PHE A 49 11.57 17.39 -17.61
C PHE A 49 11.30 18.58 -16.71
N SER A 50 12.35 19.21 -16.19
CA SER A 50 12.21 20.45 -15.43
C SER A 50 11.81 21.57 -16.38
N VAL A 51 10.94 22.44 -15.87
CA VAL A 51 10.51 23.64 -16.57
C VAL A 51 11.56 24.72 -16.33
N GLY A 52 12.74 24.58 -16.94
CA GLY A 52 13.91 25.41 -16.66
C GLY A 52 13.92 26.80 -17.33
N SER A 53 12.86 27.18 -18.04
CA SER A 53 12.80 28.45 -18.77
C SER A 53 11.65 29.31 -18.27
N VAL A 54 11.83 30.63 -18.27
CA VAL A 54 10.81 31.61 -17.87
C VAL A 54 9.54 31.49 -18.72
N ARG A 55 9.66 31.02 -19.96
CA ARG A 55 8.54 30.81 -20.89
C ARG A 55 8.68 29.47 -21.62
N PRO A 56 8.36 28.35 -20.96
CA PRO A 56 8.53 27.04 -21.55
C PRO A 56 7.49 26.82 -22.65
N VAL A 57 7.91 26.10 -23.71
CA VAL A 57 6.99 25.63 -24.76
C VAL A 57 6.04 24.56 -24.21
N ASN A 58 6.52 23.72 -23.28
CA ASN A 58 5.72 22.70 -22.60
C ASN A 58 5.59 23.04 -21.12
N ILE A 59 4.36 23.08 -20.62
CA ILE A 59 4.07 23.28 -19.19
C ILE A 59 4.38 21.98 -18.43
N PHE A 60 4.14 20.85 -19.08
CA PHE A 60 4.43 19.53 -18.54
C PHE A 60 5.01 18.64 -19.64
N LYS A 61 5.99 17.82 -19.29
CA LYS A 61 6.48 16.75 -20.16
C LYS A 61 7.00 15.60 -19.30
N ARG A 62 6.58 14.38 -19.63
CA ARG A 62 7.03 13.16 -18.94
C ARG A 62 7.05 11.99 -19.91
N ILE A 63 8.01 11.09 -19.68
CA ILE A 63 8.11 9.81 -20.39
C ILE A 63 7.88 8.71 -19.37
N TYR A 64 7.01 7.78 -19.74
CA TYR A 64 6.70 6.57 -19.01
C TYR A 64 7.19 5.34 -19.78
N HIS A 65 7.54 4.28 -19.07
CA HIS A 65 7.86 2.96 -19.62
C HIS A 65 7.03 1.89 -18.93
N CYS A 66 6.84 0.75 -19.59
CA CYS A 66 6.22 -0.41 -18.98
C CYS A 66 7.05 -0.90 -17.77
N HIS A 67 6.39 -1.26 -16.67
CA HIS A 67 7.07 -1.72 -15.45
C HIS A 67 7.85 -3.04 -15.60
N PHE A 68 7.65 -3.79 -16.70
CA PHE A 68 8.44 -4.96 -17.09
C PHE A 68 9.80 -4.60 -17.69
N ASN A 69 10.09 -3.31 -17.90
CA ASN A 69 11.43 -2.83 -18.24
C ASN A 69 12.11 -2.35 -16.95
N THR A 70 12.84 -3.26 -16.31
CA THR A 70 13.63 -2.97 -15.12
C THR A 70 15.11 -2.99 -15.46
N ARG A 71 15.98 -2.54 -14.54
CA ARG A 71 17.42 -2.67 -14.73
C ARG A 71 17.78 -4.16 -14.92
N LYS A 72 18.69 -4.45 -15.86
CA LYS A 72 19.25 -5.81 -16.01
C LYS A 72 20.16 -6.07 -14.79
N GLU A 73 19.89 -7.15 -14.09
CA GLU A 73 20.85 -7.73 -13.15
C GLU A 73 21.76 -8.69 -13.92
N ASP A 74 23.02 -8.79 -13.51
CA ASP A 74 24.05 -9.60 -14.20
C ASP A 74 23.68 -11.09 -14.26
N THR A 75 22.78 -11.55 -13.39
CA THR A 75 22.18 -12.90 -13.42
C THR A 75 20.66 -12.79 -13.47
N GLN A 76 20.08 -12.78 -14.67
CA GLN A 76 18.62 -12.86 -14.80
C GLN A 76 18.14 -14.24 -14.37
N SER A 77 17.45 -14.33 -13.22
CA SER A 77 16.76 -15.57 -12.86
C SER A 77 15.62 -15.85 -13.84
N SER A 78 15.27 -17.13 -14.01
CA SER A 78 14.11 -17.57 -14.81
C SER A 78 12.77 -17.01 -14.31
N ARG A 79 12.74 -16.42 -13.10
CA ARG A 79 11.57 -15.76 -12.50
C ARG A 79 11.65 -14.23 -12.53
N SER A 80 12.59 -13.67 -13.29
CA SER A 80 12.74 -12.23 -13.42
C SER A 80 11.48 -11.60 -14.00
N ARG A 81 11.04 -10.50 -13.37
CA ARG A 81 10.01 -9.62 -13.93
C ARG A 81 10.49 -8.91 -15.19
N ASN A 82 11.78 -8.86 -15.47
CA ASN A 82 12.30 -8.03 -16.55
C ASN A 82 12.14 -8.70 -17.92
N THR A 83 11.30 -8.16 -18.80
CA THR A 83 11.20 -8.58 -20.20
C THR A 83 11.94 -7.63 -21.16
N ASN A 84 12.61 -6.60 -20.61
CA ASN A 84 13.20 -5.49 -21.37
C ASN A 84 12.18 -4.85 -22.33
N CYS A 85 10.94 -4.67 -21.87
CA CYS A 85 9.87 -4.12 -22.69
C CYS A 85 10.22 -2.73 -23.24
N ALA A 86 10.21 -2.56 -24.55
CA ALA A 86 10.53 -1.30 -25.22
C ALA A 86 9.36 -0.31 -25.24
N HIS A 87 8.17 -0.72 -24.78
CA HIS A 87 6.97 0.10 -24.80
C HIS A 87 7.12 1.35 -23.91
N GLN A 88 6.79 2.50 -24.49
CA GLN A 88 6.89 3.80 -23.84
C GLN A 88 5.66 4.67 -24.14
N MET A 89 5.32 5.54 -23.19
CA MET A 89 4.27 6.53 -23.33
C MET A 89 4.83 7.92 -23.05
N PHE A 90 4.68 8.81 -24.01
CA PHE A 90 5.13 10.20 -23.97
C PHE A 90 3.91 11.08 -23.75
N ILE A 91 3.97 11.92 -22.72
CA ILE A 91 2.89 12.89 -22.42
C ILE A 91 3.50 14.28 -22.34
N LYS A 92 2.91 15.24 -23.04
CA LYS A 92 3.28 16.66 -22.96
C LYS A 92 2.05 17.56 -22.97
N ILE A 93 2.07 18.60 -22.15
CA ILE A 93 1.11 19.70 -22.17
C ILE A 93 1.79 20.90 -22.79
N GLU A 94 1.28 21.35 -23.93
CA GLU A 94 1.82 22.49 -24.68
C GLU A 94 1.24 23.79 -24.14
N ARG A 95 2.09 24.81 -24.00
CA ARG A 95 1.66 26.16 -23.63
C ARG A 95 1.05 26.85 -24.85
N LYS A 96 -0.06 27.56 -24.66
CA LYS A 96 -0.57 28.50 -25.66
C LYS A 96 0.43 29.63 -25.89
N LEU A 97 0.97 29.72 -27.09
CA LEU A 97 1.88 30.79 -27.49
C LEU A 97 1.09 31.95 -28.12
N ALA A 98 1.49 33.18 -27.82
CA ALA A 98 0.87 34.38 -28.40
C ALA A 98 1.08 34.47 -29.92
N LYS A 99 2.23 34.00 -30.41
CA LYS A 99 2.56 33.91 -31.84
C LYS A 99 2.89 32.46 -32.19
N PRO A 100 1.92 31.65 -32.66
CA PRO A 100 2.18 30.28 -33.07
C PRO A 100 3.00 30.23 -34.37
N LYS A 101 3.81 29.17 -34.55
CA LYS A 101 4.58 28.95 -35.79
C LYS A 101 3.71 28.59 -36.99
N LEU A 102 2.54 27.97 -36.73
CA LEU A 102 1.61 27.50 -37.75
C LEU A 102 0.24 28.16 -37.55
N PRO A 103 -0.44 28.55 -38.65
CA PRO A 103 -1.84 29.00 -38.60
C PRO A 103 -2.72 27.98 -37.88
N GLY A 104 -3.66 28.43 -37.03
CA GLY A 104 -4.60 27.56 -36.30
C GLY A 104 -4.02 26.81 -35.09
N HIS A 105 -2.70 26.69 -34.96
CA HIS A 105 -2.06 25.92 -33.87
C HIS A 105 -2.38 26.46 -32.46
N SER A 106 -2.61 27.78 -32.33
CA SER A 106 -3.01 28.38 -31.06
C SER A 106 -4.43 27.97 -30.63
N SER A 107 -5.36 27.81 -31.58
CA SER A 107 -6.71 27.29 -31.33
C SER A 107 -6.67 25.80 -31.00
N LEU A 108 -5.84 25.02 -31.71
CA LEU A 108 -5.62 23.61 -31.43
C LEU A 108 -5.10 23.40 -30.00
N ILE A 109 -4.06 24.13 -29.58
CA ILE A 109 -3.55 24.04 -28.19
C ILE A 109 -4.61 24.51 -27.19
N ALA A 110 -5.39 25.55 -27.50
CA ALA A 110 -6.41 26.04 -26.57
C ALA A 110 -7.47 24.99 -26.27
N ASN A 111 -7.89 24.21 -27.29
CA ASN A 111 -8.91 23.19 -27.15
C ASN A 111 -8.35 21.80 -26.81
N TRP A 112 -7.10 21.52 -27.17
CA TRP A 112 -6.46 20.20 -27.08
C TRP A 112 -4.98 20.34 -26.70
N PRO A 113 -4.67 20.84 -25.49
CA PRO A 113 -3.32 21.23 -25.09
C PRO A 113 -2.38 20.03 -24.86
N CYS A 114 -2.91 18.88 -24.47
CA CYS A 114 -2.11 17.72 -24.10
C CYS A 114 -1.99 16.75 -25.28
N VAL A 115 -0.76 16.31 -25.58
CA VAL A 115 -0.45 15.29 -26.58
C VAL A 115 0.04 14.04 -25.86
N ILE A 116 -0.55 12.90 -26.23
CA ILE A 116 -0.15 11.58 -25.76
C ILE A 116 0.32 10.77 -26.97
N GLU A 117 1.48 10.15 -26.85
CA GLU A 117 2.09 9.33 -27.89
C GLU A 117 2.61 8.02 -27.27
N PHE A 118 2.16 6.90 -27.82
CA PHE A 118 2.68 5.57 -27.50
C PHE A 118 3.77 5.18 -28.49
N LYS A 119 4.87 4.62 -28.00
CA LYS A 119 5.96 4.11 -28.81
C LYS A 119 6.22 2.65 -28.51
N ASN A 120 6.40 1.88 -29.57
CA ASN A 120 6.66 0.44 -29.57
C ASN A 120 5.50 -0.38 -28.97
N ASP A 121 5.45 -1.65 -29.33
CA ASP A 121 4.49 -2.59 -28.75
C ASP A 121 5.07 -3.28 -27.51
N HIS A 122 4.20 -3.82 -26.67
CA HIS A 122 4.62 -4.69 -25.58
C HIS A 122 5.18 -5.99 -26.15
N ASN A 123 6.32 -6.44 -25.63
CA ASN A 123 6.92 -7.72 -26.01
C ASN A 123 6.55 -8.86 -25.05
N HIS A 124 5.54 -8.65 -24.22
CA HIS A 124 5.05 -9.59 -23.22
C HIS A 124 3.53 -9.51 -23.13
N THR A 125 2.92 -10.59 -22.64
CA THR A 125 1.49 -10.59 -22.33
C THR A 125 1.19 -9.58 -21.23
N ILE A 126 0.14 -8.77 -21.39
CA ILE A 126 -0.29 -7.77 -20.40
C ILE A 126 -1.42 -8.27 -19.49
N LEU A 127 -2.23 -9.24 -19.95
CA LEU A 127 -3.41 -9.75 -19.24
C LEU A 127 -3.21 -11.16 -18.64
N SER A 128 -2.00 -11.70 -18.62
CA SER A 128 -1.74 -13.01 -18.01
C SER A 128 -1.57 -12.91 -16.49
N ALA A 129 -1.88 -13.99 -15.77
CA ALA A 129 -1.61 -14.08 -14.33
C ALA A 129 -0.14 -13.76 -13.97
N ALA A 130 0.79 -14.18 -14.82
CA ALA A 130 2.22 -13.89 -14.67
C ALA A 130 2.55 -12.39 -14.79
N ALA A 131 1.75 -11.63 -15.54
CA ALA A 131 1.88 -10.19 -15.65
C ALA A 131 1.18 -9.46 -14.48
N LEU A 132 -0.06 -9.85 -14.18
CA LEU A 132 -0.91 -9.19 -13.18
C LEU A 132 -0.37 -9.30 -11.75
N ARG A 133 0.39 -10.36 -11.42
CA ARG A 133 1.06 -10.50 -10.12
C ARG A 133 2.07 -9.40 -9.78
N TYR A 134 2.51 -8.60 -10.74
CA TYR A 134 3.49 -7.53 -10.52
C TYR A 134 2.86 -6.13 -10.47
N ARG A 135 1.54 -6.02 -10.68
CA ARG A 135 0.79 -4.78 -10.51
C ARG A 135 0.96 -4.24 -9.08
N PRO A 136 0.89 -2.91 -8.90
CA PRO A 136 0.81 -2.33 -7.56
C PRO A 136 -0.50 -2.75 -6.89
N ILE A 137 -0.50 -2.75 -5.57
CA ILE A 137 -1.71 -2.98 -4.78
C ILE A 137 -2.69 -1.84 -5.05
N GLY A 138 -3.94 -2.18 -5.35
CA GLY A 138 -5.01 -1.21 -5.56
C GLY A 138 -5.39 -0.51 -4.26
N ASP A 139 -5.86 0.73 -4.37
CA ASP A 139 -6.12 1.55 -3.18
C ASP A 139 -7.30 1.01 -2.35
N ALA A 140 -8.30 0.41 -2.99
CA ALA A 140 -9.39 -0.27 -2.29
C ALA A 140 -8.87 -1.42 -1.39
N ALA A 141 -7.98 -2.26 -1.91
CA ALA A 141 -7.37 -3.34 -1.13
C ALA A 141 -6.50 -2.78 0.00
N LYS A 142 -5.67 -1.76 -0.26
CA LYS A 142 -4.86 -1.12 0.79
C LYS A 142 -5.74 -0.57 1.91
N ASN A 143 -6.77 0.20 1.57
CA ASN A 143 -7.65 0.82 2.56
C ASN A 143 -8.34 -0.24 3.40
N ARG A 144 -8.83 -1.32 2.78
CA ARG A 144 -9.45 -2.43 3.51
C ARG A 144 -8.47 -3.09 4.49
N PHE A 145 -7.21 -3.28 4.10
CA PHE A 145 -6.19 -3.79 5.03
C PHE A 145 -5.90 -2.83 6.17
N LEU A 146 -5.82 -1.52 5.90
CA LEU A 146 -5.62 -0.51 6.93
C LEU A 146 -6.77 -0.52 7.94
N GLU A 147 -8.02 -0.59 7.49
CA GLU A 147 -9.19 -0.76 8.37
C GLU A 147 -9.07 -2.02 9.23
N LEU A 148 -8.71 -3.17 8.66
CA LEU A 148 -8.53 -4.40 9.43
C LEU A 148 -7.45 -4.25 10.51
N PHE A 149 -6.36 -3.53 10.22
CA PHE A 149 -5.32 -3.25 11.20
C PHE A 149 -5.83 -2.34 12.33
N GLU A 150 -6.64 -1.34 12.01
CA GLU A 150 -7.29 -0.49 13.03
C GLU A 150 -8.22 -1.29 13.95
N HIS A 151 -8.81 -2.38 13.45
CA HIS A 151 -9.62 -3.32 14.24
C HIS A 151 -8.80 -4.39 14.98
N GLY A 152 -7.47 -4.24 15.05
CA GLY A 152 -6.61 -5.11 15.83
C GLY A 152 -6.16 -6.38 15.11
N HIS A 153 -6.30 -6.44 13.78
CA HIS A 153 -5.77 -7.57 13.02
C HIS A 153 -4.26 -7.42 12.80
N ASN A 154 -3.52 -8.51 13.04
CA ASN A 154 -2.17 -8.63 12.51
C ASN A 154 -2.20 -8.97 11.02
N ALA A 155 -1.05 -8.85 10.35
CA ALA A 155 -0.95 -9.11 8.90
C ALA A 155 -1.52 -10.47 8.46
N SER A 156 -1.35 -11.53 9.25
CA SER A 156 -1.81 -12.88 8.91
C SER A 156 -3.32 -13.01 9.06
N SER A 157 -3.89 -12.54 10.17
CA SER A 157 -5.35 -12.58 10.37
C SER A 157 -6.06 -11.64 9.39
N ALA A 158 -5.53 -10.44 9.14
CA ALA A 158 -6.08 -9.50 8.15
C ALA A 158 -6.09 -10.11 6.74
N TYR A 159 -4.99 -10.75 6.32
CA TYR A 159 -4.91 -11.43 5.03
C TYR A 159 -6.00 -12.50 4.89
N HIS A 160 -6.17 -13.34 5.90
CA HIS A 160 -7.17 -14.40 5.87
C HIS A 160 -8.59 -13.83 5.80
N THR A 161 -8.91 -12.86 6.67
CA THR A 161 -10.20 -12.18 6.67
C THR A 161 -10.50 -11.56 5.31
N TYR A 162 -9.54 -10.81 4.74
CA TYR A 162 -9.69 -10.20 3.42
C TYR A 162 -9.95 -11.23 2.31
N CYS A 163 -9.19 -12.34 2.28
CA CYS A 163 -9.43 -13.38 1.27
C CYS A 163 -10.83 -13.98 1.37
N VAL A 164 -11.33 -14.21 2.58
CA VAL A 164 -12.70 -14.73 2.80
C VAL A 164 -13.73 -13.70 2.32
N GLU A 165 -13.57 -12.42 2.66
CA GLU A 165 -14.45 -11.34 2.21
C GLU A 165 -14.50 -11.26 0.67
N MET A 166 -13.34 -11.32 0.02
CA MET A 166 -13.27 -11.25 -1.45
C MET A 166 -13.82 -12.51 -2.13
N MET A 167 -13.70 -13.69 -1.49
CA MET A 167 -14.31 -14.93 -1.97
C MET A 167 -15.84 -14.85 -1.94
N VAL A 168 -16.40 -14.29 -0.86
CA VAL A 168 -17.85 -14.04 -0.77
C VAL A 168 -18.28 -12.97 -1.78
N HIS A 169 -17.50 -11.90 -1.94
CA HIS A 169 -17.84 -10.79 -2.83
C HIS A 169 -17.86 -11.19 -4.31
N TYR A 170 -16.84 -11.93 -4.78
CA TYR A 170 -16.74 -12.30 -6.19
C TYR A 170 -17.44 -13.62 -6.54
N GLY A 171 -17.70 -14.49 -5.55
CA GLY A 171 -18.33 -15.79 -5.77
C GLY A 171 -17.61 -16.58 -6.87
N ASP A 172 -18.35 -17.02 -7.89
CA ASP A 172 -17.83 -17.79 -9.02
C ASP A 172 -16.76 -17.06 -9.84
N ALA A 173 -16.73 -15.72 -9.78
CA ALA A 173 -15.73 -14.93 -10.50
C ALA A 173 -14.38 -14.85 -9.76
N TYR A 174 -14.28 -15.36 -8.53
CA TYR A 174 -13.10 -15.24 -7.67
C TYR A 174 -11.77 -15.63 -8.36
N ASP A 175 -11.79 -16.74 -9.10
CA ASP A 175 -10.61 -17.28 -9.79
C ASP A 175 -10.07 -16.33 -10.87
N ASN A 176 -10.91 -15.45 -11.44
CA ASN A 176 -10.48 -14.46 -12.42
C ASN A 176 -9.68 -13.32 -11.80
N TYR A 177 -9.85 -13.06 -10.50
CA TYR A 177 -9.23 -11.93 -9.80
C TYR A 177 -8.07 -12.35 -8.90
N VAL A 178 -8.05 -13.60 -8.40
CA VAL A 178 -7.06 -14.06 -7.40
C VAL A 178 -5.59 -13.91 -7.84
N SER A 179 -5.34 -13.94 -9.15
CA SER A 179 -4.01 -13.79 -9.72
C SER A 179 -3.54 -12.34 -9.88
N ASP A 180 -4.45 -11.37 -9.70
CA ASP A 180 -4.17 -9.95 -9.89
C ASP A 180 -3.81 -9.29 -8.57
N ARG A 181 -2.54 -8.88 -8.44
CA ARG A 181 -2.00 -8.27 -7.21
C ARG A 181 -2.67 -6.94 -6.84
N CYS A 182 -3.32 -6.28 -7.80
CA CYS A 182 -4.11 -5.08 -7.53
C CYS A 182 -5.28 -5.38 -6.58
N PHE A 183 -5.92 -6.54 -6.74
CA PHE A 183 -7.05 -6.99 -5.93
C PHE A 183 -6.62 -7.95 -4.82
N PHE A 184 -5.66 -8.82 -5.09
CA PHE A 184 -5.16 -9.84 -4.15
C PHE A 184 -3.67 -9.64 -3.90
N PRO A 185 -3.31 -8.75 -2.95
CA PRO A 185 -1.92 -8.55 -2.56
C PRO A 185 -1.29 -9.85 -2.07
N THR A 186 0.02 -9.97 -2.17
CA THR A 186 0.72 -11.12 -1.59
C THR A 186 0.77 -11.02 -0.07
N LYS A 187 0.99 -12.14 0.63
CA LYS A 187 1.21 -12.13 2.09
C LYS A 187 2.34 -11.18 2.51
N ASN A 188 3.42 -11.11 1.71
CA ASN A 188 4.52 -10.17 1.94
C ASN A 188 4.09 -8.71 1.81
N ASP A 189 3.19 -8.40 0.88
CA ASP A 189 2.65 -7.06 0.71
C ASP A 189 1.89 -6.60 1.94
N VAL A 190 1.00 -7.46 2.44
CA VAL A 190 0.20 -7.19 3.64
C VAL A 190 1.10 -7.09 4.87
N GLN A 191 2.13 -7.94 4.97
CA GLN A 191 3.12 -7.84 6.04
C GLN A 191 3.87 -6.51 6.01
N ASN A 192 4.25 -6.03 4.83
CA ASN A 192 4.95 -4.75 4.67
C ASN A 192 4.03 -3.57 4.96
N LEU A 193 2.77 -3.62 4.50
CA LEU A 193 1.73 -2.63 4.83
C LEU A 193 1.51 -2.55 6.35
N TRP A 194 1.35 -3.69 7.01
CA TRP A 194 1.18 -3.75 8.46
C TRP A 194 2.39 -3.18 9.19
N LYS A 195 3.62 -3.56 8.81
CA LYS A 195 4.85 -3.02 9.41
C LYS A 195 4.94 -1.50 9.27
N ALA A 196 4.60 -0.97 8.08
CA ALA A 196 4.62 0.46 7.84
C ALA A 196 3.55 1.19 8.66
N ASN A 197 2.33 0.66 8.73
CA ASN A 197 1.23 1.21 9.52
C ASN A 197 1.56 1.18 11.02
N PHE A 198 2.00 0.02 11.52
CA PHE A 198 2.40 -0.17 12.91
C PHE A 198 3.52 0.79 13.30
N LYS A 199 4.57 0.92 12.46
CA LYS A 199 5.67 1.84 12.72
C LYS A 199 5.21 3.30 12.78
N LYS A 200 4.25 3.68 11.95
CA LYS A 200 3.65 5.02 11.95
C LYS A 200 2.83 5.28 13.22
N SER A 201 2.04 4.33 13.68
CA SER A 201 1.14 4.49 14.82
C SER A 201 1.85 4.36 16.18
N TYR A 202 2.79 3.41 16.29
CA TYR A 202 3.38 3.02 17.58
C TYR A 202 4.91 3.13 17.65
N GLY A 203 5.56 3.42 16.53
CA GLY A 203 7.02 3.39 16.42
C GLY A 203 7.58 1.98 16.24
N GLU A 204 8.85 1.77 16.59
CA GLU A 204 9.46 0.45 16.42
C GLU A 204 8.86 -0.57 17.40
N ARG A 205 8.67 -1.81 16.93
CA ARG A 205 8.02 -2.87 17.70
C ARG A 205 8.72 -3.20 19.02
N SER A 206 10.04 -3.07 19.06
CA SER A 206 10.88 -3.20 20.25
C SER A 206 11.42 -1.84 20.74
N GLY A 207 10.82 -0.74 20.28
CA GLY A 207 11.24 0.62 20.62
C GLY A 207 10.54 1.16 21.86
N LYS A 208 11.14 2.17 22.49
CA LYS A 208 10.60 2.87 23.66
C LYS A 208 9.18 3.42 23.45
N ASN A 209 8.86 3.85 22.23
CA ASN A 209 7.54 4.40 21.92
C ASN A 209 6.41 3.36 22.05
N MET A 210 6.68 2.10 21.69
CA MET A 210 5.72 1.01 21.87
C MET A 210 5.48 0.72 23.36
N LEU A 211 6.53 0.79 24.18
CA LEU A 211 6.42 0.64 25.64
C LEU A 211 5.54 1.72 26.25
N ILE A 212 5.80 2.99 25.89
CA ILE A 212 5.03 4.14 26.37
C ILE A 212 3.55 4.00 25.94
N TYR A 213 3.30 3.54 24.72
CA TYR A 213 1.94 3.29 24.25
C TYR A 213 1.25 2.18 25.05
N LEU A 214 1.93 1.04 25.28
CA LEU A 214 1.42 -0.07 26.07
C LEU A 214 1.10 0.34 27.50
N GLU A 215 1.98 1.09 28.16
CA GLU A 215 1.76 1.60 29.51
C GLU A 215 0.49 2.46 29.58
N LYS A 216 0.37 3.45 28.68
CA LYS A 216 -0.83 4.30 28.60
C LYS A 216 -2.10 3.50 28.33
N TYR A 217 -2.06 2.58 27.38
CA TYR A 217 -3.20 1.74 27.05
C TYR A 217 -3.65 0.91 28.26
N LEU A 218 -2.70 0.30 28.99
CA LEU A 218 -3.01 -0.50 30.17
C LEU A 218 -3.52 0.34 31.35
N GLU A 219 -3.02 1.57 31.53
CA GLU A 219 -3.57 2.53 32.50
C GLU A 219 -5.04 2.90 32.17
N GLU A 220 -5.37 3.07 30.89
CA GLU A 220 -6.75 3.30 30.45
C GLU A 220 -7.64 2.07 30.69
N GLN A 221 -7.14 0.86 30.42
CA GLN A 221 -7.87 -0.37 30.70
C GLN A 221 -8.08 -0.60 32.21
N GLU A 222 -7.11 -0.25 33.06
CA GLU A 222 -7.28 -0.31 34.51
C GLU A 222 -8.39 0.66 34.97
N LYS A 223 -8.44 1.87 34.42
CA LYS A 223 -9.51 2.85 34.72
C LYS A 223 -10.89 2.35 34.27
N ASN A 224 -10.97 1.78 33.07
CA ASN A 224 -12.24 1.39 32.46
C ASN A 224 -12.79 0.06 32.97
N HIS A 225 -11.91 -0.89 33.30
CA HIS A 225 -12.31 -2.26 33.64
C HIS A 225 -11.86 -2.72 35.03
N GLY A 226 -11.08 -1.91 35.76
CA GLY A 226 -10.62 -2.22 37.11
C GLY A 226 -9.56 -3.32 37.18
N ILE A 227 -8.99 -3.72 36.04
CA ILE A 227 -8.01 -4.80 35.91
C ILE A 227 -6.60 -4.24 36.13
N LEU A 228 -5.85 -4.83 37.05
CA LEU A 228 -4.48 -4.42 37.35
C LEU A 228 -3.50 -5.10 36.39
N TYR A 229 -2.70 -4.28 35.71
CA TYR A 229 -1.61 -4.75 34.86
C TYR A 229 -0.28 -4.26 35.42
N LYS A 230 0.72 -5.14 35.44
CA LYS A 230 2.10 -4.75 35.74
C LYS A 230 2.95 -4.94 34.50
N VAL A 231 3.42 -3.84 33.92
CA VAL A 231 4.42 -3.85 32.85
C VAL A 231 5.81 -3.76 33.48
N SER A 232 6.73 -4.62 33.06
CA SER A 232 8.14 -4.50 33.38
C SER A 232 8.98 -4.82 32.15
N CYS A 233 10.18 -4.25 32.06
CA CYS A 233 11.12 -4.60 31.00
C CYS A 233 12.10 -5.66 31.51
N VAL A 234 12.30 -6.72 30.73
CA VAL A 234 13.42 -7.65 30.92
C VAL A 234 14.57 -7.16 30.04
N GLN A 235 15.72 -6.86 30.67
CA GLN A 235 16.97 -6.46 29.99
C GLN A 235 16.80 -5.28 29.02
N ASP A 236 15.98 -4.29 29.39
CA ASP A 236 15.72 -3.04 28.65
C ASP A 236 15.13 -3.16 27.24
N ASN A 237 14.84 -4.38 26.76
CA ASN A 237 14.42 -4.62 25.36
C ASN A 237 13.11 -5.42 25.21
N TYR A 238 12.61 -6.06 26.27
CA TYR A 238 11.42 -6.89 26.19
C TYR A 238 10.37 -6.46 27.22
N PRO A 239 9.24 -5.84 26.79
CA PRO A 239 8.10 -5.63 27.67
C PRO A 239 7.48 -6.96 28.06
N VAL A 240 7.32 -7.17 29.36
CA VAL A 240 6.50 -8.22 29.94
C VAL A 240 5.34 -7.55 30.68
N ALA A 241 4.12 -7.76 30.18
CA ALA A 241 2.90 -7.34 30.87
C ALA A 241 2.30 -8.56 31.60
N MET A 242 2.21 -8.48 32.92
CA MET A 242 1.49 -9.47 33.74
C MET A 242 0.09 -8.94 34.06
N HIS A 243 -0.91 -9.73 33.69
CA HIS A 243 -2.31 -9.52 34.06
C HIS A 243 -2.58 -10.06 35.46
N CYS A 244 -3.10 -9.23 36.36
CA CYS A 244 -3.58 -9.66 37.67
C CYS A 244 -5.09 -9.47 37.75
N ALA A 245 -5.84 -10.57 37.71
CA ALA A 245 -7.31 -10.58 37.72
C ALA A 245 -7.94 -10.14 39.06
N PHE A 246 -7.13 -9.90 40.11
CA PHE A 246 -7.64 -9.61 41.44
C PHE A 246 -7.06 -8.31 42.00
N LYS A 247 -7.93 -7.30 42.18
CA LYS A 247 -7.72 -6.27 43.21
C LYS A 247 -7.83 -6.96 44.56
N TYR A 248 -6.70 -7.25 45.20
CA TYR A 248 -6.69 -7.65 46.61
C TYR A 248 -7.09 -6.44 47.45
N THR A 249 -8.40 -6.22 47.63
CA THR A 249 -8.90 -5.21 48.57
C THR A 249 -8.73 -5.74 49.98
N GLY A 250 -7.65 -5.29 50.64
CA GLY A 250 -7.58 -5.21 52.09
C GLY A 250 -7.09 -6.44 52.83
N VAL A 251 -5.85 -6.38 53.32
CA VAL A 251 -5.60 -6.68 54.74
C VAL A 251 -4.73 -5.57 55.31
N SER A 252 -5.31 -4.86 56.28
CA SER A 252 -4.66 -3.88 57.15
C SER A 252 -3.34 -4.41 57.71
N SER A 253 -2.38 -3.51 57.91
CA SER A 253 -0.99 -3.73 58.35
C SER A 253 -0.81 -4.33 59.76
N LYS A 254 -1.83 -5.00 60.31
CA LYS A 254 -1.80 -5.67 61.61
C LYS A 254 -2.15 -7.15 61.45
N ASN A 255 -1.23 -7.94 60.90
CA ASN A 255 -1.03 -9.37 61.20
C ASN A 255 0.18 -9.93 60.42
N LYS A 256 1.36 -9.31 60.61
CA LYS A 256 2.64 -9.97 60.32
C LYS A 256 2.90 -11.00 61.43
N LYS A 257 2.30 -12.18 61.34
CA LYS A 257 2.71 -13.44 62.01
C LYS A 257 1.69 -14.52 61.71
N GLN A 258 1.82 -15.15 60.54
CA GLN A 258 1.49 -16.56 60.23
C GLN A 258 1.32 -16.71 58.71
N ALA A 259 2.43 -16.85 58.00
CA ALA A 259 2.45 -17.54 56.73
C ALA A 259 3.64 -18.49 56.77
N VAL A 260 3.41 -19.63 57.42
CA VAL A 260 4.31 -20.77 57.41
C VAL A 260 4.53 -21.16 55.95
N ILE A 261 5.79 -21.10 55.52
CA ILE A 261 6.25 -21.61 54.22
C ILE A 261 5.99 -23.13 54.24
N ARG A 262 4.83 -23.58 53.73
CA ARG A 262 4.65 -24.97 53.31
C ARG A 262 5.35 -25.14 51.96
N ARG A 263 6.60 -25.59 52.03
CA ARG A 263 7.28 -26.24 50.90
C ARG A 263 6.43 -27.41 50.41
N GLY A 264 6.27 -27.50 49.09
CA GLY A 264 5.90 -28.73 48.40
C GLY A 264 4.42 -28.93 48.13
N LYS A 265 3.93 -28.36 47.02
CA LYS A 265 3.14 -29.11 46.03
C LYS A 265 3.53 -28.64 44.64
N LYS A 266 4.06 -29.56 43.82
CA LYS A 266 4.22 -29.38 42.37
C LYS A 266 2.84 -29.05 41.81
N TYR A 267 2.67 -27.85 41.26
CA TYR A 267 1.52 -27.57 40.41
C TYR A 267 1.83 -28.12 39.01
N PRO A 268 0.86 -28.80 38.37
CA PRO A 268 1.05 -29.27 37.01
C PRO A 268 1.28 -28.06 36.11
N TYR A 269 2.27 -28.23 35.24
CA TYR A 269 2.61 -27.33 34.16
C TYR A 269 1.39 -27.20 33.24
N ASN A 270 0.47 -26.28 33.53
CA ASN A 270 -0.61 -25.96 32.61
C ASN A 270 -0.02 -25.08 31.51
N GLN A 271 0.42 -25.77 30.47
CA GLN A 271 0.95 -25.31 29.18
C GLN A 271 -0.08 -24.55 28.32
N HIS A 272 -1.07 -23.89 28.93
CA HIS A 272 -2.19 -23.26 28.24
C HIS A 272 -2.50 -21.84 28.77
N LEU A 273 -1.52 -20.94 28.76
CA LEU A 273 -1.76 -19.50 28.89
C LEU A 273 -0.79 -18.70 27.99
N TYR A 274 -0.65 -19.14 26.74
CA TYR A 274 -0.18 -18.29 25.65
C TYR A 274 -1.27 -18.26 24.57
N ARG A 275 -2.46 -17.81 24.96
CA ARG A 275 -3.48 -17.35 24.00
C ARG A 275 -4.07 -16.05 24.53
N ASP A 276 -3.94 -15.05 23.66
CA ASP A 276 -4.77 -13.84 23.60
C ASP A 276 -4.59 -12.81 24.72
N VAL A 277 -3.41 -12.19 24.78
CA VAL A 277 -3.46 -10.72 24.71
C VAL A 277 -3.64 -10.41 23.23
N LYS A 278 -4.89 -10.19 22.81
CA LYS A 278 -5.14 -9.47 21.56
C LYS A 278 -4.62 -8.06 21.78
N LEU A 279 -3.32 -7.89 21.54
CA LEU A 279 -2.78 -6.59 21.21
C LEU A 279 -3.48 -6.15 19.93
N PRO A 280 -4.00 -4.91 19.86
CA PRO A 280 -4.41 -4.34 18.58
C PRO A 280 -3.23 -4.36 17.58
#